data_AF-A0A4U3MFU4-F1
#
_entry.id   AF-A0A4U3MFU4-F1
#
_cell.length_a   1.000
_cell.length_b   1.000
_cell.length_c   1.000
_cell.angle_alpha   90.00
_cell.angle_beta   90.00
_cell.angle_gamma   90.00
#
_symmetry.space_group_name_H-M   'P 1'
#
loop_
_entity.id
_entity.type
_entity.pdbx_description
1 polymer ?
#
loop_
_entity_poly.entity_id
_entity_poly.type
_entity_poly.pdbx_seq_one_letter_code
_entity_poly.pdbx_strand_id
1 'polypeptide(L)'
;MPAPDVAALLAELERAEPDVADSARVAVEWLTGGEALETISQLDVCEFLWYALPIKVTGDRHGIARALGRLFELGGMERYAALCDSPTTTRILRVYAREGEEAGTAAYQDAVEATGVLPPDVPELSWSSIMGPEELGAHVACAAALELALVSGELPQPGAKAFLKGRLDLTRRWLNSPRPELGGDCWLHRVHGERLNRWVLGRGRARRDLAQPFEVRLHAPVPPPEEPHLASLWWLLDWAETGGVPLTQKFNVARALVVESVELFGWDTLTSGTVRGEADVPTLTMLREIMMSELKAVRRTGRKLVLTSAGRKLADNPDLLWTAVTATLLTPAKGEHDFEVSIRESALMLLADGAAYSYPDLCERVAEVVNGEGWRSAAGAQVSARDLGGPMGEFQRRLDALDLRVSCDWRSTWQLTPVGQAAALSALRTQALRPRQYAGLG
;
A
#
# COMPACT_ATOMS: atom_id res chain seq x y z
N MET A 1 -17.78 34.86 -12.31
CA MET A 1 -17.15 35.52 -13.48
C MET A 1 -16.95 34.45 -14.54
N PRO A 2 -17.03 34.74 -15.85
CA PRO A 2 -16.65 33.76 -16.86
C PRO A 2 -15.18 33.35 -16.66
N ALA A 3 -14.86 32.11 -16.99
CA ALA A 3 -13.51 31.57 -16.91
C ALA A 3 -12.52 32.47 -17.68
N PRO A 4 -11.30 32.71 -17.15
CA PRO A 4 -10.29 33.44 -17.90
C PRO A 4 -9.91 32.68 -19.18
N ASP A 5 -10.10 33.31 -20.34
CA ASP A 5 -9.69 32.78 -21.64
C ASP A 5 -8.17 32.95 -21.80
N VAL A 6 -7.46 31.83 -21.86
CA VAL A 6 -5.99 31.76 -21.99
C VAL A 6 -5.51 32.53 -23.21
N ALA A 7 -6.20 32.43 -24.34
CA ALA A 7 -5.79 33.10 -25.57
C ALA A 7 -5.90 34.63 -25.43
N ALA A 8 -6.97 35.10 -24.78
CA ALA A 8 -7.17 36.52 -24.50
C ALA A 8 -6.11 37.05 -23.52
N LEU A 9 -5.81 36.30 -22.45
CA LEU A 9 -4.79 36.67 -21.47
C LEU A 9 -3.38 36.72 -22.09
N LEU A 10 -3.03 35.74 -22.92
CA LEU A 10 -1.75 35.73 -23.64
C LEU A 10 -1.65 36.90 -24.62
N ALA A 11 -2.73 37.22 -25.36
CA ALA A 11 -2.76 38.37 -26.27
C ALA A 11 -2.66 39.71 -25.51
N GLU A 12 -3.17 39.77 -24.28
CA GLU A 12 -2.98 40.94 -23.41
C GLU A 12 -1.56 41.04 -22.90
N LEU A 13 -0.98 39.93 -22.44
CA LEU A 13 0.41 39.87 -22.00
C LEU A 13 1.39 40.23 -23.13
N GLU A 14 1.14 39.75 -24.35
CA GLU A 14 1.95 40.08 -25.53
C GLU A 14 1.89 41.57 -25.88
N ARG A 15 0.75 42.23 -25.66
CA ARG A 15 0.62 43.69 -25.84
C ARG A 15 1.33 44.49 -24.75
N ALA A 16 1.32 44.00 -23.50
CA ALA A 16 1.86 44.73 -22.35
C ALA A 16 3.35 44.48 -22.11
N GLU A 17 3.79 43.22 -22.22
CA GLU A 17 5.12 42.72 -21.88
C GLU A 17 5.57 41.64 -22.91
N PRO A 18 5.94 42.04 -24.14
CA PRO A 18 6.23 41.11 -25.24
C PRO A 18 7.30 40.06 -24.91
N ASP A 19 8.34 40.46 -24.18
CA ASP A 19 9.48 39.60 -23.80
C ASP A 19 9.08 38.46 -22.84
N VAL A 20 7.91 38.57 -22.20
CA VAL A 20 7.41 37.64 -21.17
C VAL A 20 6.40 36.64 -21.77
N ALA A 21 5.71 37.03 -22.85
CA ALA A 21 4.58 36.29 -23.41
C ALA A 21 4.96 34.87 -23.90
N ASP A 22 6.12 34.72 -24.55
CA ASP A 22 6.59 33.41 -25.02
C ASP A 22 6.86 32.44 -23.85
N SER A 23 7.45 32.95 -22.76
CA SER A 23 7.71 32.15 -21.56
C SER A 23 6.42 31.74 -20.85
N ALA A 24 5.43 32.64 -20.78
CA ALA A 24 4.10 32.32 -20.24
C ALA A 24 3.36 31.29 -21.11
N ARG A 25 3.51 31.36 -22.44
CA ARG A 25 2.91 30.40 -23.38
C ARG A 25 3.44 28.99 -23.15
N VAL A 26 4.77 28.83 -23.02
CA VAL A 26 5.39 27.53 -22.71
C VAL A 26 4.88 26.98 -21.38
N ALA A 27 4.78 27.82 -20.36
CA ALA A 27 4.33 27.39 -19.04
C ALA A 27 2.86 26.94 -19.04
N VAL A 28 1.96 27.73 -19.64
CA VAL A 28 0.52 27.43 -19.64
C VAL A 28 0.19 26.22 -20.52
N GLU A 29 0.90 26.02 -21.63
CA GLU A 29 0.75 24.82 -22.46
C GLU A 29 1.11 23.56 -21.68
N TRP A 30 2.21 23.60 -20.90
CA TRP A 30 2.59 22.50 -20.01
C TRP A 30 1.56 22.23 -18.92
N LEU A 31 1.01 23.29 -18.32
CA LEU A 31 0.13 23.18 -17.16
C LEU A 31 -1.28 22.71 -17.55
N THR A 32 -1.81 23.19 -18.67
CA THR A 32 -3.21 22.96 -19.06
C THR A 32 -3.37 21.87 -20.11
N GLY A 33 -2.34 21.56 -20.90
CA GLY A 33 -2.49 20.68 -22.06
C GLY A 33 -3.55 21.15 -23.08
N GLY A 34 -3.88 22.45 -23.06
CA GLY A 34 -4.95 23.04 -23.87
C GLY A 34 -6.33 23.11 -23.20
N GLU A 35 -6.47 22.65 -21.95
CA GLU A 35 -7.69 22.85 -21.16
C GLU A 35 -7.80 24.28 -20.60
N ALA A 36 -8.97 24.60 -20.03
CA ALA A 36 -9.23 25.92 -19.46
C ALA A 36 -8.45 26.13 -18.15
N LEU A 37 -8.00 27.37 -17.90
CA LEU A 37 -7.29 27.71 -16.64
C LEU A 37 -8.11 27.45 -15.38
N GLU A 38 -9.43 27.36 -15.46
CA GLU A 38 -10.28 27.06 -14.31
C GLU A 38 -10.20 25.60 -13.85
N THR A 39 -9.62 24.69 -14.65
CA THR A 39 -9.46 23.28 -14.28
C THR A 39 -8.19 23.01 -13.48
N ILE A 40 -7.26 23.97 -13.42
CA ILE A 40 -5.99 23.81 -12.72
C ILE A 40 -6.18 23.95 -11.21
N SER A 41 -5.44 23.15 -10.46
CA SER A 41 -5.35 23.19 -9.00
C SER A 41 -4.00 23.74 -8.54
N GLN A 42 -3.89 24.07 -7.24
CA GLN A 42 -2.61 24.38 -6.62
C GLN A 42 -1.62 23.21 -6.79
N LEU A 43 -2.08 21.96 -6.76
CA LEU A 43 -1.19 20.81 -6.94
C LEU A 43 -0.56 20.86 -8.32
N ASP A 44 -1.32 21.13 -9.37
CA ASP A 44 -0.81 21.22 -10.75
C ASP A 44 0.23 22.35 -10.89
N VAL A 45 -0.05 23.52 -10.30
CA VAL A 45 0.89 24.66 -10.29
C VAL A 45 2.17 24.30 -9.56
N CYS A 46 2.09 23.64 -8.41
CA CYS A 46 3.25 23.18 -7.65
C CYS A 46 4.05 22.11 -8.42
N GLU A 47 3.39 21.12 -9.01
CA GLU A 47 4.04 20.10 -9.84
C GLU A 47 4.77 20.71 -11.04
N PHE A 48 4.14 21.67 -11.71
CA PHE A 48 4.80 22.40 -12.80
C PHE A 48 6.01 23.18 -12.30
N LEU A 49 5.82 24.10 -11.34
CA LEU A 49 6.88 25.01 -10.88
C LEU A 49 8.05 24.29 -10.24
N TRP A 50 7.78 23.25 -9.45
CA TRP A 50 8.76 22.64 -8.55
C TRP A 50 9.31 21.32 -9.06
N TYR A 51 8.70 20.68 -10.07
CA TYR A 51 9.18 19.43 -10.65
C TYR A 51 9.36 19.51 -12.18
N ALA A 52 8.31 19.83 -12.94
CA ALA A 52 8.38 19.81 -14.41
C ALA A 52 9.28 20.90 -14.98
N LEU A 53 9.16 22.13 -14.50
CA LEU A 53 9.95 23.28 -14.93
C LEU A 53 11.47 23.07 -14.74
N PRO A 54 11.98 22.61 -13.57
CA PRO A 54 13.41 22.39 -13.41
C PRO A 54 13.96 21.20 -14.20
N ILE A 55 13.16 20.16 -14.46
CA ILE A 55 13.64 18.90 -15.05
C ILE A 55 13.41 18.84 -16.57
N LYS A 56 12.23 19.25 -17.02
CA LYS A 56 11.75 19.03 -18.40
C LYS A 56 11.85 20.27 -19.28
N VAL A 57 11.88 21.47 -18.69
CA VAL A 57 11.88 22.74 -19.42
C VAL A 57 13.28 23.35 -19.41
N THR A 58 13.74 23.76 -20.60
CA THR A 58 15.03 24.42 -20.80
C THR A 58 14.88 25.94 -20.78
N GLY A 59 15.97 26.67 -20.53
CA GLY A 59 15.99 28.13 -20.51
C GLY A 59 15.95 28.74 -19.11
N ASP A 60 15.55 30.03 -19.03
CA ASP A 60 15.48 30.75 -17.76
C ASP A 60 14.23 30.35 -16.97
N ARG A 61 14.40 29.35 -16.10
CA ARG A 61 13.34 28.83 -15.22
C ARG A 61 12.74 29.90 -14.31
N HIS A 62 13.54 30.88 -13.84
CA HIS A 62 13.00 31.95 -12.99
C HIS A 62 12.17 32.93 -13.81
N GLY A 63 12.61 33.25 -15.02
CA GLY A 63 11.85 34.04 -15.99
C GLY A 63 10.52 33.38 -16.35
N ILE A 64 10.52 32.08 -16.63
CA ILE A 64 9.31 31.30 -16.94
C ILE A 64 8.34 31.27 -15.76
N ALA A 65 8.82 31.02 -14.54
CA ALA A 65 7.98 31.05 -13.34
C ALA A 65 7.32 32.43 -13.16
N ARG A 66 8.08 33.52 -13.28
CA ARG A 66 7.55 34.89 -13.18
C ARG A 66 6.55 35.22 -14.29
N ALA A 67 6.83 34.78 -15.51
CA ALA A 67 5.94 34.95 -16.66
C ALA A 67 4.57 34.28 -16.43
N LEU A 68 4.59 33.05 -15.89
CA LEU A 68 3.37 32.35 -15.49
C LEU A 68 2.65 33.10 -14.36
N GLY A 69 3.37 33.62 -13.37
CA GLY A 69 2.81 34.44 -12.30
C GLY A 69 2.06 35.66 -12.83
N ARG A 70 2.65 36.35 -13.82
CA ARG A 70 2.03 37.51 -14.46
C ARG A 70 0.75 37.16 -15.22
N LEU A 71 0.74 36.01 -15.91
CA LEU A 71 -0.47 35.50 -16.56
C LEU A 71 -1.59 35.23 -15.55
N PHE A 72 -1.26 34.62 -14.41
CA PHE A 72 -2.22 34.38 -13.33
C PHE A 72 -2.75 35.67 -12.71
N GLU A 73 -1.92 36.70 -12.54
CA GLU A 73 -2.39 38.02 -12.07
C GLU A 73 -3.41 38.64 -13.02
N LEU A 74 -3.15 38.60 -14.33
CA LEU A 74 -4.09 39.09 -15.35
C LEU A 74 -5.41 38.30 -15.34
N GLY A 75 -5.34 37.00 -15.05
CA GLY A 75 -6.49 36.12 -14.89
C GLY A 75 -7.23 36.24 -13.56
N GLY A 76 -6.78 37.08 -12.62
CA GLY A 76 -7.38 37.18 -11.28
C GLY A 76 -7.17 35.93 -10.42
N MET A 77 -6.04 35.24 -10.61
CA MET A 77 -5.66 34.01 -9.89
C MET A 77 -4.48 34.29 -8.95
N GLU A 78 -4.63 35.29 -8.06
CA GLU A 78 -3.55 35.85 -7.25
C GLU A 78 -2.86 34.81 -6.36
N ARG A 79 -3.59 33.80 -5.91
CA ARG A 79 -3.03 32.71 -5.10
C ARG A 79 -2.02 31.87 -5.88
N TYR A 80 -2.25 31.62 -7.17
CA TYR A 80 -1.32 30.88 -8.02
C TYR A 80 -0.16 31.78 -8.46
N ALA A 81 -0.42 33.06 -8.75
CA ALA A 81 0.63 34.04 -8.98
C ALA A 81 1.62 34.13 -7.79
N ALA A 82 1.10 34.13 -6.56
CA ALA A 82 1.93 34.16 -5.36
C ALA A 82 2.84 32.94 -5.21
N LEU A 83 2.46 31.77 -5.74
CA LEU A 83 3.32 30.59 -5.76
C LEU A 83 4.49 30.78 -6.73
N CYS A 84 4.25 31.34 -7.91
CA CYS A 84 5.27 31.61 -8.93
C CYS A 84 6.43 32.45 -8.37
N ASP A 85 6.11 33.52 -7.64
CA ASP A 85 7.10 34.44 -7.06
C ASP A 85 7.50 34.09 -5.61
N SER A 86 7.08 32.93 -5.10
CA SER A 86 7.35 32.57 -3.71
C SER A 86 8.86 32.32 -3.43
N PRO A 87 9.31 32.61 -2.20
CA PRO A 87 10.65 32.20 -1.75
C PRO A 87 10.88 30.69 -1.87
N THR A 88 9.82 29.89 -1.72
CA THR A 88 9.85 28.43 -1.88
C THR A 88 10.19 28.03 -3.31
N THR A 89 9.52 28.60 -4.31
CA THR A 89 9.81 28.35 -5.74
C THR A 89 11.26 28.73 -6.06
N THR A 90 11.69 29.92 -5.64
CA THR A 90 13.08 30.37 -5.85
C THR A 90 14.10 29.44 -5.19
N ARG A 91 13.80 28.94 -3.98
CA ARG A 91 14.66 27.99 -3.27
C ARG A 91 14.77 26.67 -4.02
N ILE A 92 13.65 26.08 -4.43
CA ILE A 92 13.63 24.77 -5.11
C ILE A 92 14.38 24.83 -6.44
N LEU A 93 14.09 25.83 -7.27
CA LEU A 93 14.80 26.03 -8.55
C LEU A 93 16.32 26.19 -8.35
N ARG A 94 16.73 26.84 -7.26
CA ARG A 94 18.14 26.97 -6.89
C ARG A 94 18.76 25.65 -6.43
N VAL A 95 18.04 24.85 -5.64
CA VAL A 95 18.51 23.53 -5.19
C VAL A 95 18.74 22.63 -6.42
N TYR A 96 17.79 22.55 -7.36
CA TYR A 96 18.00 21.83 -8.63
C TYR A 96 19.24 22.31 -9.38
N ALA A 97 19.48 23.62 -9.44
CA ALA A 97 20.61 24.18 -10.18
C ALA A 97 21.97 23.98 -9.49
N ARG A 98 22.03 23.83 -8.17
CA ARG A 98 23.29 23.79 -7.39
C ARG A 98 23.63 22.42 -6.83
N GLU A 99 22.61 21.67 -6.41
CA GLU A 99 22.74 20.42 -5.65
C GLU A 99 22.26 19.20 -6.46
N GLY A 100 21.61 19.43 -7.60
CA GLY A 100 21.20 18.39 -8.54
C GLY A 100 19.76 17.91 -8.35
N GLU A 101 19.38 16.94 -9.18
CA GLU A 101 18.00 16.47 -9.32
C GLU A 101 17.46 15.79 -8.05
N GLU A 102 18.28 14.99 -7.37
CA GLU A 102 17.88 14.27 -6.16
C GLU A 102 17.53 15.24 -5.02
N ALA A 103 18.44 16.18 -4.71
CA ALA A 103 18.21 17.20 -3.70
C ALA A 103 17.02 18.12 -4.07
N GLY A 104 16.88 18.45 -5.36
CA GLY A 104 15.75 19.23 -5.86
C GLY A 104 14.43 18.51 -5.66
N THR A 105 14.38 17.22 -5.96
CA THR A 105 13.17 16.38 -5.83
C THR A 105 12.77 16.21 -4.38
N ALA A 106 13.73 16.04 -3.47
CA ALA A 106 13.46 16.02 -2.02
C ALA A 106 12.89 17.37 -1.54
N ALA A 107 13.50 18.49 -1.95
CA ALA A 107 13.01 19.83 -1.58
C ALA A 107 11.62 20.13 -2.14
N TYR A 108 11.29 19.60 -3.32
CA TYR A 108 9.96 19.62 -3.91
C TYR A 108 8.95 18.83 -3.08
N GLN A 109 9.24 17.58 -2.74
CA GLN A 109 8.35 16.71 -1.96
C GLN A 109 8.00 17.35 -0.61
N ASP A 110 9.00 17.87 0.10
CA ASP A 110 8.81 18.60 1.37
C ASP A 110 7.91 19.83 1.21
N ALA A 111 8.09 20.59 0.12
CA ALA A 111 7.34 21.80 -0.14
C ALA A 111 5.88 21.51 -0.50
N VAL A 112 5.61 20.46 -1.30
CA VAL A 112 4.24 20.05 -1.62
C VAL A 112 3.50 19.57 -0.39
N GLU A 113 4.11 18.75 0.46
CA GLU A 113 3.48 18.32 1.72
C GLU A 113 3.12 19.53 2.61
N ALA A 114 4.00 20.53 2.67
CA ALA A 114 3.79 21.75 3.46
C ALA A 114 2.61 22.61 2.96
N THR A 115 2.19 22.47 1.69
CA THR A 115 1.00 23.18 1.18
C THR A 115 -0.29 22.69 1.82
N GLY A 116 -0.32 21.44 2.27
CA GLY A 116 -1.53 20.81 2.79
C GLY A 116 -2.52 20.30 1.74
N VAL A 117 -2.25 20.52 0.45
CA VAL A 117 -3.16 20.09 -0.64
C VAL A 117 -2.91 18.65 -1.09
N LEU A 118 -1.78 18.05 -0.73
CA LEU A 118 -1.51 16.65 -1.06
C LEU A 118 -2.49 15.73 -0.32
N PRO A 119 -3.20 14.80 -0.99
CA PRO A 119 -4.04 13.83 -0.29
C PRO A 119 -3.22 12.93 0.64
N PRO A 120 -3.50 12.90 1.97
CA PRO A 120 -2.89 11.90 2.84
C PRO A 120 -3.42 10.49 2.54
N ASP A 121 -2.63 9.48 2.90
CA ASP A 121 -3.11 8.10 3.01
C ASP A 121 -4.26 8.01 4.03
N VAL A 122 -5.23 7.16 3.75
CA VAL A 122 -6.34 6.82 4.64
C VAL A 122 -6.37 5.30 4.89
N PRO A 123 -7.02 4.80 5.96
CA PRO A 123 -7.05 3.38 6.25
C PRO A 123 -7.53 2.49 5.09
N GLU A 124 -8.42 3.00 4.25
CA GLU A 124 -8.97 2.29 3.09
C GLU A 124 -8.09 2.36 1.82
N LEU A 125 -7.15 3.31 1.77
CA LEU A 125 -6.34 3.57 0.59
C LEU A 125 -5.01 4.26 0.96
N SER A 126 -3.92 3.57 0.66
CA SER A 126 -2.60 4.19 0.51
C SER A 126 -2.34 4.51 -0.96
N TRP A 127 -1.81 5.70 -1.24
CA TRP A 127 -1.51 6.18 -2.58
C TRP A 127 -0.27 5.49 -3.17
N SER A 128 -0.35 5.15 -4.46
CA SER A 128 0.76 4.59 -5.24
C SER A 128 1.75 5.69 -5.60
N SER A 129 3.05 5.36 -5.64
CA SER A 129 4.04 6.22 -6.32
C SER A 129 3.90 6.18 -7.85
N ILE A 130 3.22 5.15 -8.39
CA ILE A 130 2.90 5.00 -9.80
C ILE A 130 1.40 4.72 -9.94
N MET A 131 0.63 5.78 -10.11
CA MET A 131 -0.83 5.73 -10.24
C MET A 131 -1.24 5.35 -11.67
N GLY A 132 -2.33 4.60 -11.81
CA GLY A 132 -3.04 4.52 -13.09
C GLY A 132 -4.06 5.66 -13.23
N PRO A 133 -4.79 5.74 -14.36
CA PRO A 133 -5.71 6.83 -14.64
C PRO A 133 -6.78 7.06 -13.57
N GLU A 134 -7.39 6.02 -13.02
CA GLU A 134 -8.44 6.16 -12.00
C GLU A 134 -7.87 6.64 -10.67
N GLU A 135 -6.70 6.13 -10.30
CA GLU A 135 -6.00 6.55 -9.07
C GLU A 135 -5.48 7.98 -9.17
N LEU A 136 -4.92 8.36 -10.32
CA LEU A 136 -4.49 9.73 -10.58
C LEU A 136 -5.68 10.70 -10.55
N GLY A 137 -6.80 10.33 -11.19
CA GLY A 137 -8.03 11.12 -11.17
C GLY A 137 -8.56 11.33 -9.75
N ALA A 138 -8.59 10.26 -8.94
CA ALA A 138 -8.96 10.36 -7.53
C ALA A 138 -8.01 11.26 -6.73
N HIS A 139 -6.70 11.14 -6.95
CA HIS A 139 -5.68 11.94 -6.26
C HIS A 139 -5.84 13.43 -6.57
N VAL A 140 -5.95 13.80 -7.85
CA VAL A 140 -6.16 15.19 -8.29
C VAL A 140 -7.49 15.73 -7.74
N ALA A 141 -8.57 14.94 -7.82
CA ALA A 141 -9.86 15.36 -7.29
C ALA A 141 -9.84 15.59 -5.77
N CYS A 142 -9.14 14.74 -5.01
CA CYS A 142 -8.93 14.93 -3.57
C CYS A 142 -8.08 16.18 -3.29
N ALA A 143 -7.04 16.43 -4.08
CA ALA A 143 -6.18 17.59 -3.92
C ALA A 143 -6.95 18.91 -4.11
N ALA A 144 -7.77 19.00 -5.17
CA ALA A 144 -8.63 20.14 -5.42
C ALA A 144 -9.66 20.37 -4.30
N ALA A 145 -10.19 19.29 -3.71
CA ALA A 145 -11.12 19.40 -2.58
C ALA A 145 -10.45 19.90 -1.30
N LEU A 146 -9.24 19.40 -0.99
CA LEU A 146 -8.42 19.89 0.11
C LEU A 146 -8.09 21.37 -0.07
N GLU A 147 -7.71 21.75 -1.28
CA GLU A 147 -7.44 23.12 -1.66
C GLU A 147 -8.65 24.04 -1.41
N LEU A 148 -9.82 23.67 -1.93
CA LEU A 148 -11.05 24.44 -1.73
C LEU A 148 -11.41 24.58 -0.25
N ALA A 149 -11.24 23.51 0.53
CA ALA A 149 -11.52 23.52 1.96
C ALA A 149 -10.54 24.42 2.74
N LEU A 150 -9.28 24.52 2.30
CA LEU A 150 -8.31 25.48 2.87
C LEU A 150 -8.67 26.92 2.54
N VAL A 151 -9.03 27.19 1.30
CA VAL A 151 -9.38 28.55 0.82
C VAL A 151 -10.68 29.04 1.47
N SER A 152 -11.66 28.17 1.62
CA SER A 152 -12.94 28.50 2.26
C SER A 152 -12.87 28.54 3.79
N GLY A 153 -11.78 28.07 4.39
CA GLY A 153 -11.60 28.00 5.84
C GLY A 153 -12.37 26.84 6.52
N GLU A 154 -12.92 25.88 5.76
CA GLU A 154 -13.45 24.62 6.32
C GLU A 154 -12.32 23.84 7.00
N LEU A 155 -11.13 23.80 6.38
CA LEU A 155 -9.94 23.22 6.98
C LEU A 155 -9.12 24.28 7.73
N PRO A 156 -8.60 23.93 8.93
CA PRO A 156 -7.60 24.76 9.60
C PRO A 156 -6.37 24.99 8.71
N GLN A 157 -5.61 26.04 8.99
CA GLN A 157 -4.34 26.28 8.32
C GLN A 157 -3.28 25.21 8.68
N PRO A 158 -2.32 24.92 7.77
CA PRO A 158 -1.19 24.06 8.07
C PRO A 158 -0.48 24.43 9.38
N GLY A 159 -0.16 23.42 10.20
CA GLY A 159 0.44 23.59 11.53
C GLY A 159 -0.55 23.68 12.70
N ALA A 160 -1.86 23.80 12.45
CA ALA A 160 -2.86 23.70 13.49
C ALA A 160 -3.00 22.27 14.05
N LYS A 161 -3.31 22.12 15.35
CA LYS A 161 -3.43 20.80 16.01
C LYS A 161 -4.44 19.86 15.35
N ALA A 162 -5.53 20.40 14.81
CA ALA A 162 -6.60 19.63 14.17
C ALA A 162 -6.39 19.42 12.65
N PHE A 163 -5.32 19.97 12.09
CA PHE A 163 -5.08 20.02 10.65
C PHE A 163 -5.03 18.64 9.99
N LEU A 164 -4.18 17.76 10.51
CA LEU A 164 -3.99 16.41 9.98
C LEU A 164 -5.29 15.60 10.03
N LYS A 165 -6.03 15.68 11.15
CA LYS A 165 -7.30 14.98 11.31
C LYS A 165 -8.33 15.49 10.29
N GLY A 166 -8.44 16.81 10.13
CA GLY A 166 -9.34 17.41 9.13
C GLY A 166 -9.03 16.96 7.70
N ARG A 167 -7.73 16.93 7.32
CA ARG A 167 -7.30 16.41 6.01
C ARG A 167 -7.70 14.95 5.82
N LEU A 168 -7.41 14.09 6.79
CA LEU A 168 -7.79 12.67 6.75
C LEU A 168 -9.30 12.48 6.60
N ASP A 169 -10.09 13.19 7.41
CA ASP A 169 -11.54 13.10 7.39
C ASP A 169 -12.11 13.61 6.05
N LEU A 170 -11.57 14.70 5.48
CA LEU A 170 -12.00 15.20 4.18
C LEU A 170 -11.63 14.25 3.03
N THR A 171 -10.39 13.77 2.97
CA THR A 171 -9.95 12.81 1.94
C THR A 171 -10.80 11.54 1.99
N ARG A 172 -11.04 11.00 3.19
CA ARG A 172 -11.88 9.82 3.37
C ARG A 172 -13.32 10.07 2.90
N ARG A 173 -13.92 11.21 3.26
CA ARG A 173 -15.26 11.60 2.76
C ARG A 173 -15.28 11.70 1.24
N TRP A 174 -14.29 12.34 0.64
CA TRP A 174 -14.23 12.59 -0.80
C TRP A 174 -14.07 11.30 -1.62
N LEU A 175 -13.28 10.35 -1.09
CA LEU A 175 -13.07 9.03 -1.70
C LEU A 175 -14.32 8.14 -1.65
N ASN A 176 -15.10 8.22 -0.56
CA ASN A 176 -16.25 7.33 -0.34
C ASN A 176 -17.59 7.89 -0.83
N SER A 177 -17.67 9.19 -1.12
CA SER A 177 -18.93 9.82 -1.55
C SER A 177 -19.31 9.40 -2.98
N PRO A 178 -20.55 8.95 -3.22
CA PRO A 178 -21.08 8.69 -4.55
C PRO A 178 -21.05 9.94 -5.44
N ARG A 179 -20.73 9.76 -6.72
CA ARG A 179 -20.53 10.84 -7.68
C ARG A 179 -21.33 10.65 -8.97
N PRO A 180 -22.18 11.60 -9.38
CA PRO A 180 -22.90 11.54 -10.64
C PRO A 180 -21.99 11.39 -11.86
N GLU A 181 -20.85 12.08 -11.87
CA GLU A 181 -19.85 12.04 -12.94
C GLU A 181 -19.18 10.66 -13.07
N LEU A 182 -19.22 9.83 -12.01
CA LEU A 182 -18.75 8.45 -12.00
C LEU A 182 -19.91 7.44 -12.12
N GLY A 183 -21.09 7.87 -12.59
CA GLY A 183 -22.25 7.00 -12.74
C GLY A 183 -22.88 6.56 -11.40
N GLY A 184 -22.66 7.32 -10.33
CA GLY A 184 -23.11 7.02 -8.98
C GLY A 184 -22.11 6.20 -8.15
N ASP A 185 -20.96 5.86 -8.69
CA ASP A 185 -19.87 5.21 -7.95
C ASP A 185 -19.04 6.22 -7.14
N CYS A 186 -18.07 5.75 -6.36
CA CYS A 186 -17.13 6.58 -5.62
C CYS A 186 -15.68 6.36 -6.09
N TRP A 187 -14.80 7.34 -5.85
CA TRP A 187 -13.39 7.25 -6.25
C TRP A 187 -12.69 6.03 -5.67
N LEU A 188 -12.98 5.67 -4.41
CA LEU A 188 -12.36 4.52 -3.76
C LEU A 188 -12.60 3.23 -4.56
N HIS A 189 -13.84 3.00 -5.00
CA HIS A 189 -14.18 1.83 -5.80
C HIS A 189 -13.51 1.85 -7.18
N ARG A 190 -13.42 3.02 -7.83
CA ARG A 190 -12.70 3.18 -9.10
C ARG A 190 -11.24 2.79 -8.97
N VAL A 191 -10.57 3.28 -7.93
CA VAL A 191 -9.16 2.93 -7.65
C VAL A 191 -9.01 1.45 -7.34
N HIS A 192 -9.87 0.89 -6.49
CA HIS A 192 -9.84 -0.53 -6.16
C HIS A 192 -10.08 -1.42 -7.40
N GLY A 193 -11.03 -1.06 -8.24
CA GLY A 193 -11.33 -1.76 -9.49
C GLY A 193 -10.16 -1.72 -10.47
N GLU A 194 -9.50 -0.56 -10.62
CA GLU A 194 -8.31 -0.44 -11.47
C GLU A 194 -7.14 -1.30 -10.96
N ARG A 195 -6.85 -1.24 -9.65
CA ARG A 195 -5.79 -2.04 -9.02
C ARG A 195 -6.07 -3.53 -9.16
N LEU A 196 -7.31 -3.96 -8.91
CA LEU A 196 -7.73 -5.34 -9.03
C LEU A 196 -7.65 -5.85 -10.47
N ASN A 197 -8.17 -5.11 -11.45
CA ASN A 197 -8.08 -5.47 -12.87
C ASN A 197 -6.62 -5.63 -13.30
N ARG A 198 -5.77 -4.65 -12.94
CA ARG A 198 -4.33 -4.75 -13.23
C ARG A 198 -3.67 -5.93 -12.51
N TRP A 199 -4.04 -6.20 -11.26
CA TRP A 199 -3.58 -7.37 -10.54
C TRP A 199 -3.98 -8.63 -11.30
N VAL A 200 -5.22 -8.81 -11.76
CA VAL A 200 -5.66 -9.96 -12.57
C VAL A 200 -4.85 -10.09 -13.86
N LEU A 201 -4.61 -8.97 -14.57
CA LEU A 201 -3.88 -8.89 -15.83
C LEU A 201 -2.36 -9.09 -15.74
N GLY A 202 -1.83 -9.56 -14.62
CA GLY A 202 -0.39 -9.74 -14.37
C GLY A 202 0.37 -10.56 -15.43
N ARG A 203 1.67 -10.71 -15.19
CA ARG A 203 2.59 -11.28 -16.20
C ARG A 203 2.34 -12.77 -16.39
N GLY A 204 2.45 -13.27 -17.62
CA GLY A 204 2.29 -14.69 -17.94
C GLY A 204 0.83 -15.17 -18.09
N ARG A 205 0.60 -16.12 -19.01
CA ARG A 205 -0.73 -16.68 -19.28
C ARG A 205 -1.25 -17.52 -18.11
N ALA A 206 -0.43 -18.42 -17.57
CA ALA A 206 -0.80 -19.28 -16.44
C ALA A 206 -1.26 -18.49 -15.22
N ARG A 207 -0.55 -17.39 -14.90
CA ARG A 207 -0.98 -16.46 -13.84
C ARG A 207 -2.35 -15.88 -14.16
N ARG A 208 -2.54 -15.26 -15.33
CA ARG A 208 -3.81 -14.61 -15.69
C ARG A 208 -5.00 -15.58 -15.64
N ASP A 209 -4.82 -16.78 -16.19
CA ASP A 209 -5.85 -17.84 -16.16
C ASP A 209 -6.20 -18.21 -14.70
N LEU A 210 -5.20 -18.29 -13.81
CA LEU A 210 -5.40 -18.56 -12.38
C LEU A 210 -6.06 -17.39 -11.62
N ALA A 211 -5.74 -16.14 -11.96
CA ALA A 211 -6.26 -14.95 -11.28
C ALA A 211 -7.66 -14.52 -11.77
N GLN A 212 -8.04 -14.89 -13.00
CA GLN A 212 -9.30 -14.47 -13.61
C GLN A 212 -10.56 -14.73 -12.75
N PRO A 213 -10.73 -15.88 -12.09
CA PRO A 213 -11.90 -16.14 -11.25
C PRO A 213 -12.04 -15.18 -10.05
N PHE A 214 -10.96 -14.50 -9.67
CA PHE A 214 -10.92 -13.62 -8.49
C PHE A 214 -11.32 -12.17 -8.79
N GLU A 215 -11.44 -11.77 -10.07
CA GLU A 215 -11.79 -10.39 -10.46
C GLU A 215 -13.08 -9.91 -9.80
N VAL A 216 -14.13 -10.74 -9.81
CA VAL A 216 -15.41 -10.39 -9.18
C VAL A 216 -15.38 -10.65 -7.67
N ARG A 217 -14.75 -11.75 -7.25
CA ARG A 217 -14.75 -12.21 -5.85
C ARG A 217 -14.02 -11.26 -4.91
N LEU A 218 -12.95 -10.64 -5.40
CA LEU A 218 -12.13 -9.72 -4.63
C LEU A 218 -12.56 -8.27 -4.82
N HIS A 219 -13.72 -7.98 -5.42
CA HIS A 219 -14.20 -6.61 -5.61
C HIS A 219 -14.77 -6.01 -4.32
N ALA A 220 -15.41 -6.82 -3.48
CA ALA A 220 -15.91 -6.42 -2.16
C ALA A 220 -14.94 -6.88 -1.04
N PRO A 221 -14.96 -6.21 0.13
CA PRO A 221 -14.28 -6.71 1.32
C PRO A 221 -14.71 -8.14 1.67
N VAL A 222 -13.76 -8.96 2.08
CA VAL A 222 -14.01 -10.33 2.54
C VAL A 222 -14.28 -10.28 4.04
N PRO A 223 -15.51 -10.56 4.51
CA PRO A 223 -15.82 -10.50 5.92
C PRO A 223 -15.06 -11.59 6.70
N PRO A 224 -14.73 -11.36 7.98
CA PRO A 224 -14.23 -12.42 8.84
C PRO A 224 -15.28 -13.54 8.98
N PRO A 225 -14.85 -14.80 9.23
CA PRO A 225 -15.75 -15.89 9.54
C PRO A 225 -16.59 -15.60 10.79
N GLU A 226 -17.86 -16.00 10.79
CA GLU A 226 -18.76 -15.87 11.95
C GLU A 226 -18.37 -16.81 13.10
N GLU A 227 -17.82 -17.99 12.76
CA GLU A 227 -17.35 -18.97 13.74
C GLU A 227 -16.03 -18.52 14.40
N PRO A 228 -15.75 -18.93 15.65
CA PRO A 228 -14.47 -18.71 16.29
C PRO A 228 -13.32 -19.19 15.40
N HIS A 229 -12.35 -18.31 15.16
CA HIS A 229 -11.22 -18.53 14.27
C HIS A 229 -9.92 -18.06 14.92
N LEU A 230 -8.77 -18.52 14.40
CA LEU A 230 -7.43 -18.15 14.88
C LEU A 230 -7.24 -18.50 16.37
N ALA A 231 -7.65 -19.71 16.78
CA ALA A 231 -7.66 -20.12 18.17
C ALA A 231 -6.25 -20.06 18.80
N SER A 232 -5.23 -20.48 18.06
CA SER A 232 -3.83 -20.43 18.46
C SER A 232 -3.36 -19.00 18.79
N LEU A 233 -3.77 -18.03 17.96
CA LEU A 233 -3.41 -16.64 18.10
C LEU A 233 -4.10 -16.00 19.31
N TRP A 234 -5.40 -16.25 19.48
CA TRP A 234 -6.16 -15.77 20.63
C TRP A 234 -5.60 -16.32 21.94
N TRP A 235 -5.26 -17.61 21.97
CA TRP A 235 -4.62 -18.23 23.14
C TRP A 235 -3.33 -17.51 23.54
N LEU A 236 -2.46 -17.20 22.58
CA LEU A 236 -1.19 -16.54 22.88
C LEU A 236 -1.37 -15.05 23.25
N LEU A 237 -2.38 -14.37 22.68
CA LEU A 237 -2.77 -13.01 23.05
C LEU A 237 -3.29 -12.96 24.50
N ASP A 238 -4.14 -13.90 24.90
CA ASP A 238 -4.68 -13.99 26.27
C ASP A 238 -3.57 -14.19 27.31
N TRP A 239 -2.59 -15.06 27.02
CA TRP A 239 -1.39 -15.20 27.85
C TRP A 239 -0.60 -13.88 27.96
N ALA A 240 -0.47 -13.15 26.84
CA ALA A 240 0.24 -11.87 26.82
C ALA A 240 -0.50 -10.78 27.62
N GLU A 241 -1.82 -10.86 27.73
CA GLU A 241 -2.68 -9.94 28.46
C GLU A 241 -2.67 -10.22 29.97
N THR A 242 -2.96 -11.47 30.36
CA THR A 242 -3.23 -11.84 31.76
C THR A 242 -1.99 -11.77 32.66
N GLY A 243 -0.80 -12.05 32.11
CA GLY A 243 0.43 -12.06 32.91
C GLY A 243 1.73 -12.01 32.13
N GLY A 244 1.64 -11.98 30.80
CA GLY A 244 2.74 -12.06 29.86
C GLY A 244 3.19 -13.51 29.60
N VAL A 245 3.49 -13.82 28.33
CA VAL A 245 4.00 -15.14 27.90
C VAL A 245 5.38 -15.36 28.52
N PRO A 246 5.57 -16.35 29.42
CA PRO A 246 6.87 -16.63 30.04
C PRO A 246 7.91 -17.12 29.04
N LEU A 247 9.12 -16.58 29.17
CA LEU A 247 10.28 -16.95 28.36
C LEU A 247 11.38 -17.61 29.21
N THR A 248 12.19 -18.42 28.54
CA THR A 248 13.43 -19.05 29.05
C THR A 248 14.58 -18.04 29.12
N GLN A 249 15.77 -18.48 29.60
CA GLN A 249 16.98 -17.64 29.58
C GLN A 249 17.46 -17.29 28.17
N LYS A 250 17.17 -18.16 27.20
CA LYS A 250 17.47 -17.92 25.79
C LYS A 250 16.35 -17.18 25.05
N PHE A 251 15.37 -16.66 25.80
CA PHE A 251 14.20 -15.95 25.28
C PHE A 251 13.24 -16.77 24.40
N ASN A 252 13.36 -18.09 24.42
CA ASN A 252 12.35 -19.00 23.85
C ASN A 252 11.15 -19.10 24.80
N VAL A 253 9.96 -19.42 24.28
CA VAL A 253 8.76 -19.72 25.06
C VAL A 253 9.05 -20.83 26.09
N ALA A 254 8.55 -20.65 27.30
CA ALA A 254 8.77 -21.59 28.39
C ALA A 254 8.20 -22.97 28.05
N ARG A 255 8.93 -24.03 28.43
CA ARG A 255 8.60 -25.43 28.08
C ARG A 255 7.16 -25.83 28.43
N ALA A 256 6.63 -25.36 29.56
CA ALA A 256 5.26 -25.66 29.98
C ALA A 256 4.24 -25.24 28.90
N LEU A 257 4.37 -24.01 28.39
CA LEU A 257 3.51 -23.51 27.31
C LEU A 257 3.76 -24.20 25.97
N VAL A 258 5.00 -24.61 25.70
CA VAL A 258 5.32 -25.37 24.49
C VAL A 258 4.55 -26.69 24.50
N VAL A 259 4.59 -27.43 25.62
CA VAL A 259 3.86 -28.70 25.77
C VAL A 259 2.35 -28.47 25.69
N GLU A 260 1.84 -27.47 26.40
CA GLU A 260 0.41 -27.09 26.36
C GLU A 260 -0.05 -26.78 24.92
N SER A 261 0.71 -26.00 24.15
CA SER A 261 0.36 -25.67 22.77
C SER A 261 0.29 -26.91 21.86
N VAL A 262 1.19 -27.88 22.06
CA VAL A 262 1.21 -29.12 21.27
C VAL A 262 -0.04 -29.94 21.55
N GLU A 263 -0.44 -30.04 22.83
CA GLU A 263 -1.64 -30.75 23.25
C GLU A 263 -2.93 -30.07 22.76
N LEU A 264 -3.00 -28.73 22.84
CA LEU A 264 -4.19 -27.98 22.45
C LEU A 264 -4.42 -27.94 20.93
N PHE A 265 -3.35 -27.81 20.14
CA PHE A 265 -3.46 -27.56 18.69
C PHE A 265 -3.05 -28.76 17.82
N GLY A 266 -2.74 -29.91 18.44
CA GLY A 266 -2.38 -31.14 17.72
C GLY A 266 -1.10 -31.00 16.90
N TRP A 267 -0.16 -30.16 17.35
CA TRP A 267 1.11 -29.94 16.65
C TRP A 267 2.12 -31.07 16.86
N ASP A 268 1.75 -32.15 17.54
CA ASP A 268 2.62 -33.31 17.77
C ASP A 268 3.04 -33.98 16.46
N THR A 269 2.16 -33.97 15.45
CA THR A 269 2.44 -34.46 14.09
C THR A 269 3.55 -33.68 13.37
N LEU A 270 3.86 -32.48 13.84
CA LEU A 270 4.91 -31.60 13.31
C LEU A 270 6.24 -31.74 14.04
N THR A 271 6.29 -32.54 15.11
CA THR A 271 7.49 -32.69 15.94
C THR A 271 8.28 -33.93 15.54
N SER A 272 9.61 -33.81 15.51
CA SER A 272 10.52 -34.95 15.29
C SER A 272 10.87 -35.60 16.62
N GLY A 273 9.88 -36.21 17.28
CA GLY A 273 10.06 -36.93 18.55
C GLY A 273 9.82 -36.06 19.78
N THR A 274 10.58 -36.30 20.86
CA THR A 274 10.32 -35.66 22.15
C THR A 274 10.50 -34.14 22.10
N VAL A 275 9.44 -33.40 22.43
CA VAL A 275 9.45 -31.94 22.56
C VAL A 275 10.34 -31.50 23.72
N ARG A 276 11.43 -30.77 23.44
CA ARG A 276 12.39 -30.27 24.42
C ARG A 276 12.25 -28.78 24.68
N GLY A 277 11.81 -28.02 23.68
CA GLY A 277 11.48 -26.60 23.77
C GLY A 277 10.88 -26.04 22.47
N GLU A 278 10.74 -24.72 22.39
CA GLU A 278 10.07 -24.02 21.28
C GLU A 278 10.63 -24.39 19.89
N ALA A 279 11.95 -24.59 19.78
CA ALA A 279 12.59 -24.94 18.50
C ALA A 279 12.13 -26.29 17.94
N ASP A 280 11.58 -27.17 18.77
CA ASP A 280 11.01 -28.45 18.34
C ASP A 280 9.56 -28.30 17.82
N VAL A 281 8.98 -27.10 17.95
CA VAL A 281 7.61 -26.74 17.52
C VAL A 281 7.69 -25.51 16.61
N PRO A 282 8.06 -25.69 15.32
CA PRO A 282 8.26 -24.58 14.39
C PRO A 282 7.04 -23.67 14.23
N THR A 283 5.84 -24.23 14.36
CA THR A 283 4.56 -23.52 14.28
C THR A 283 4.37 -22.51 15.41
N LEU A 284 4.75 -22.86 16.64
CA LEU A 284 4.76 -21.94 17.77
C LEU A 284 5.78 -20.81 17.57
N THR A 285 6.95 -21.16 17.02
CA THR A 285 7.99 -20.17 16.68
C THR A 285 7.45 -19.16 15.67
N MET A 286 6.81 -19.65 14.60
CA MET A 286 6.17 -18.83 13.57
C MET A 286 5.07 -17.95 14.16
N LEU A 287 4.17 -18.49 14.98
CA LEU A 287 3.11 -17.72 15.64
C LEU A 287 3.68 -16.56 16.47
N ARG A 288 4.71 -16.85 17.28
CA ARG A 288 5.40 -15.81 18.07
C ARG A 288 6.03 -14.75 17.17
N GLU A 289 6.68 -15.16 16.08
CA GLU A 289 7.31 -14.24 15.13
C GLU A 289 6.30 -13.32 14.44
N ILE A 290 5.15 -13.85 14.01
CA ILE A 290 4.03 -13.08 13.47
C ILE A 290 3.59 -12.02 14.49
N MET A 291 3.34 -12.42 15.73
CA MET A 291 2.89 -11.49 16.79
C MET A 291 3.92 -10.41 17.12
N MET A 292 5.21 -10.74 17.13
CA MET A 292 6.28 -9.80 17.50
C MET A 292 6.68 -8.87 16.33
N SER A 293 6.81 -9.43 15.14
CA SER A 293 7.48 -8.79 14.02
C SER A 293 6.51 -8.19 13.01
N GLU A 294 5.36 -8.82 12.80
CA GLU A 294 4.43 -8.40 11.74
C GLU A 294 3.27 -7.62 12.35
N LEU A 295 2.60 -8.20 13.35
CA LEU A 295 1.49 -7.53 14.05
C LEU A 295 1.96 -6.48 15.06
N LYS A 296 3.24 -6.56 15.49
CA LYS A 296 3.79 -5.78 16.62
C LYS A 296 2.90 -5.84 17.87
N ALA A 297 2.16 -6.92 18.04
CA ALA A 297 1.15 -7.10 19.08
C ALA A 297 1.79 -7.32 20.45
N VAL A 298 2.96 -7.96 20.49
CA VAL A 298 3.70 -8.21 21.74
C VAL A 298 5.12 -7.70 21.66
N ARG A 299 5.67 -7.38 22.84
CA ARG A 299 7.08 -7.01 22.99
C ARG A 299 7.69 -7.74 24.18
N ARG A 300 9.00 -7.96 24.11
CA ARG A 300 9.74 -8.55 25.23
C ARG A 300 9.92 -7.52 26.34
N THR A 301 9.56 -7.90 27.56
CA THR A 301 9.86 -7.17 28.80
C THR A 301 10.48 -8.15 29.79
N GLY A 302 11.80 -8.03 29.97
CA GLY A 302 12.58 -9.02 30.73
C GLY A 302 12.49 -10.41 30.09
N ARG A 303 11.91 -11.36 30.85
CA ARG A 303 11.68 -12.75 30.46
C ARG A 303 10.20 -13.04 30.14
N LYS A 304 9.47 -12.05 29.67
CA LYS A 304 8.07 -12.20 29.27
C LYS A 304 7.82 -11.50 27.95
N LEU A 305 6.83 -11.97 27.18
CA LEU A 305 6.19 -11.19 26.13
C LEU A 305 4.91 -10.58 26.69
N VAL A 306 4.75 -9.28 26.55
CA VAL A 306 3.57 -8.54 27.03
C VAL A 306 2.94 -7.79 25.88
N LEU A 307 1.63 -7.54 25.96
CA LEU A 307 0.94 -6.76 24.95
C LEU A 307 1.53 -5.35 24.80
N THR A 308 1.60 -4.90 23.55
CA THR A 308 1.85 -3.50 23.21
C THR A 308 0.53 -2.70 23.23
N SER A 309 0.59 -1.41 22.95
CA SER A 309 -0.63 -0.64 22.65
C SER A 309 -1.33 -1.16 21.39
N ALA A 310 -0.56 -1.54 20.36
CA ALA A 310 -1.10 -2.15 19.15
C ALA A 310 -1.76 -3.51 19.45
N GLY A 311 -1.10 -4.37 20.24
CA GLY A 311 -1.66 -5.66 20.63
C GLY A 311 -2.97 -5.55 21.38
N ARG A 312 -3.09 -4.61 22.33
CA ARG A 312 -4.36 -4.34 23.02
C ARG A 312 -5.46 -3.92 22.05
N LYS A 313 -5.16 -2.98 21.14
CA LYS A 313 -6.12 -2.54 20.12
C LYS A 313 -6.58 -3.70 19.21
N LEU A 314 -5.68 -4.62 18.88
CA LEU A 314 -6.02 -5.82 18.09
C LEU A 314 -6.88 -6.80 18.90
N ALA A 315 -6.54 -7.04 20.17
CA ALA A 315 -7.33 -7.90 21.05
C ALA A 315 -8.75 -7.36 21.30
N ASP A 316 -8.90 -6.04 21.40
CA ASP A 316 -10.20 -5.36 21.58
C ASP A 316 -11.05 -5.30 20.29
N ASN A 317 -10.49 -5.62 19.12
CA ASN A 317 -11.16 -5.47 17.83
C ASN A 317 -10.88 -6.67 16.90
N PRO A 318 -11.77 -7.69 16.89
CA PRO A 318 -11.62 -8.88 16.07
C PRO A 318 -11.51 -8.61 14.56
N ASP A 319 -12.27 -7.64 14.02
CA ASP A 319 -12.23 -7.30 12.59
C ASP A 319 -10.86 -6.71 12.19
N LEU A 320 -10.30 -5.88 13.07
CA LEU A 320 -8.95 -5.32 12.87
C LEU A 320 -7.89 -6.41 12.99
N LEU A 321 -8.04 -7.35 13.94
CA LEU A 321 -7.14 -8.49 14.08
C LEU A 321 -7.18 -9.37 12.83
N TRP A 322 -8.37 -9.71 12.33
CA TRP A 322 -8.55 -10.50 11.12
C TRP A 322 -7.86 -9.85 9.92
N THR A 323 -8.11 -8.56 9.69
CA THR A 323 -7.48 -7.81 8.59
C THR A 323 -5.96 -7.82 8.72
N ALA A 324 -5.43 -7.54 9.92
CA ALA A 324 -3.99 -7.51 10.16
C ALA A 324 -3.32 -8.88 9.98
N VAL A 325 -3.95 -9.94 10.50
CA VAL A 325 -3.43 -11.33 10.43
C VAL A 325 -3.45 -11.87 9.02
N THR A 326 -4.55 -11.69 8.29
CA THR A 326 -4.64 -12.20 6.91
C THR A 326 -3.65 -11.52 5.97
N ALA A 327 -3.35 -10.23 6.17
CA ALA A 327 -2.30 -9.53 5.43
C ALA A 327 -0.90 -10.15 5.61
N THR A 328 -0.64 -10.79 6.76
CA THR A 328 0.66 -11.46 7.03
C THR A 328 0.92 -12.65 6.10
N LEU A 329 -0.11 -13.22 5.46
CA LEU A 329 0.05 -14.35 4.56
C LEU A 329 0.88 -14.00 3.31
N LEU A 330 0.80 -12.75 2.86
CA LEU A 330 1.50 -12.23 1.68
C LEU A 330 2.43 -11.05 1.99
N THR A 331 2.58 -10.68 3.26
CA THR A 331 3.60 -9.72 3.68
C THR A 331 4.98 -10.36 3.45
N PRO A 332 5.92 -9.67 2.76
CA PRO A 332 7.29 -10.16 2.64
C PRO A 332 7.92 -10.32 4.02
N ALA A 333 8.44 -11.49 4.34
CA ALA A 333 9.22 -11.67 5.56
C ALA A 333 10.58 -10.95 5.43
N LYS A 334 11.28 -10.76 6.56
CA LYS A 334 12.56 -10.05 6.56
C LYS A 334 13.59 -10.80 5.70
N GLY A 335 14.01 -10.18 4.60
CA GLY A 335 14.97 -10.76 3.66
C GLY A 335 14.34 -11.57 2.53
N GLU A 336 13.01 -11.67 2.47
CA GLU A 336 12.29 -12.18 1.30
C GLU A 336 12.19 -11.15 0.19
N HIS A 337 12.02 -11.63 -1.03
CA HIS A 337 11.86 -10.85 -2.24
C HIS A 337 10.49 -11.11 -2.88
N ASP A 338 10.18 -10.41 -3.97
CA ASP A 338 8.92 -10.54 -4.71
C ASP A 338 8.66 -11.98 -5.22
N PHE A 339 9.71 -12.81 -5.33
CA PHE A 339 9.60 -14.21 -5.73
C PHE A 339 8.85 -15.06 -4.72
N GLU A 340 9.22 -14.98 -3.43
CA GLU A 340 8.57 -15.72 -2.36
C GLU A 340 7.11 -15.30 -2.17
N VAL A 341 6.81 -14.01 -2.38
CA VAL A 341 5.44 -13.50 -2.38
C VAL A 341 4.64 -14.08 -3.55
N SER A 342 5.19 -14.11 -4.76
CA SER A 342 4.51 -14.70 -5.93
C SER A 342 4.21 -16.20 -5.74
N ILE A 343 5.14 -16.94 -5.12
CA ILE A 343 4.92 -18.36 -4.76
C ILE A 343 3.71 -18.50 -3.83
N ARG A 344 3.66 -17.72 -2.75
CA ARG A 344 2.57 -17.76 -1.77
C ARG A 344 1.24 -17.30 -2.37
N GLU A 345 1.27 -16.25 -3.19
CA GLU A 345 0.10 -15.73 -3.91
C GLU A 345 -0.49 -16.81 -4.84
N SER A 346 0.36 -17.48 -5.62
CA SER A 346 -0.03 -18.57 -6.51
C SER A 346 -0.62 -19.76 -5.73
N ALA A 347 0.01 -20.15 -4.63
CA ALA A 347 -0.49 -21.21 -3.77
C ALA A 347 -1.84 -20.86 -3.14
N LEU A 348 -2.03 -19.62 -2.66
CA LEU A 348 -3.31 -19.17 -2.13
C LEU A 348 -4.42 -19.19 -3.19
N MET A 349 -4.15 -18.72 -4.41
CA MET A 349 -5.14 -18.78 -5.50
C MET A 349 -5.55 -20.23 -5.81
N LEU A 350 -4.61 -21.17 -5.82
CA LEU A 350 -4.90 -22.60 -6.06
C LEU A 350 -5.73 -23.23 -4.94
N LEU A 351 -5.52 -22.80 -3.69
CA LEU A 351 -6.15 -23.37 -2.50
C LEU A 351 -7.45 -22.68 -2.07
N ALA A 352 -7.73 -21.47 -2.58
CA ALA A 352 -8.83 -20.61 -2.12
C ALA A 352 -10.23 -21.23 -2.25
N ASP A 353 -10.40 -22.21 -3.14
CA ASP A 353 -11.68 -22.91 -3.37
C ASP A 353 -11.79 -24.23 -2.59
N GLY A 354 -10.90 -24.45 -1.61
CA GLY A 354 -10.93 -25.64 -0.76
C GLY A 354 -10.43 -26.91 -1.45
N ALA A 355 -9.79 -26.78 -2.62
CA ALA A 355 -9.15 -27.88 -3.31
C ALA A 355 -8.03 -28.50 -2.45
N ALA A 356 -7.90 -29.82 -2.53
CA ALA A 356 -6.86 -30.58 -1.84
C ALA A 356 -5.78 -31.00 -2.85
N TYR A 357 -4.52 -30.65 -2.58
CA TYR A 357 -3.40 -31.03 -3.43
C TYR A 357 -2.37 -31.85 -2.66
N SER A 358 -1.72 -32.80 -3.34
CA SER A 358 -0.46 -33.34 -2.83
C SER A 358 0.63 -32.26 -2.91
N TYR A 359 1.68 -32.38 -2.08
CA TYR A 359 2.79 -31.43 -2.13
C TYR A 359 3.47 -31.35 -3.52
N PRO A 360 3.76 -32.48 -4.21
CA PRO A 360 4.30 -32.44 -5.57
C PRO A 360 3.38 -31.72 -6.56
N ASP A 361 2.08 -32.01 -6.56
CA ASP A 361 1.13 -31.41 -7.52
C ASP A 361 0.98 -29.90 -7.30
N LEU A 362 0.95 -29.47 -6.04
CA LEU A 362 0.90 -28.05 -5.70
C LEU A 362 2.17 -27.33 -6.17
N CYS A 363 3.34 -27.91 -5.90
CA CYS A 363 4.62 -27.36 -6.35
C CYS A 363 4.72 -27.28 -7.87
N GLU A 364 4.24 -28.27 -8.61
CA GLU A 364 4.23 -28.25 -10.08
C GLU A 364 3.39 -27.09 -10.63
N ARG A 365 2.17 -26.91 -10.11
CA ARG A 365 1.27 -25.81 -10.53
C ARG A 365 1.81 -24.44 -10.17
N VAL A 366 2.38 -24.30 -8.97
CA VAL A 366 3.05 -23.05 -8.56
C VAL A 366 4.24 -22.77 -9.46
N ALA A 367 5.07 -23.78 -9.76
CA ALA A 367 6.21 -23.65 -10.67
C ALA A 367 5.78 -23.19 -12.06
N GLU A 368 4.68 -23.72 -12.61
CA GLU A 368 4.13 -23.29 -13.90
C GLU A 368 3.80 -21.79 -13.91
N VAL A 369 3.13 -21.31 -12.86
CA VAL A 369 2.74 -19.90 -12.73
C VAL A 369 3.97 -19.00 -12.65
N VAL A 370 4.88 -19.24 -11.70
CA VAL A 370 6.04 -18.36 -11.48
C VAL A 370 7.03 -18.40 -12.66
N ASN A 371 7.21 -19.54 -13.33
CA ASN A 371 8.00 -19.61 -14.56
C ASN A 371 7.36 -18.80 -15.69
N GLY A 372 6.03 -18.84 -15.80
CA GLY A 372 5.24 -18.07 -16.76
C GLY A 372 5.27 -16.56 -16.52
N GLU A 373 5.40 -16.13 -15.26
CA GLU A 373 5.66 -14.72 -14.91
C GLU A 373 7.08 -14.25 -15.29
N GLY A 374 7.98 -15.19 -15.52
CA GLY A 374 9.37 -14.92 -15.91
C GLY A 374 10.39 -15.16 -14.79
N TRP A 375 9.99 -15.64 -13.61
CA TRP A 375 10.92 -15.99 -12.54
C TRP A 375 11.85 -17.12 -12.95
N ARG A 376 13.10 -17.05 -12.48
CA ARG A 376 14.15 -18.05 -12.74
C ARG A 376 14.87 -18.37 -11.45
N SER A 377 15.41 -19.58 -11.36
CA SER A 377 16.30 -19.99 -10.27
C SER A 377 17.55 -19.10 -10.22
N ALA A 378 18.30 -19.16 -9.13
CA ALA A 378 19.56 -18.43 -8.97
C ALA A 378 20.60 -18.78 -10.06
N ALA A 379 20.51 -19.98 -10.65
CA ALA A 379 21.35 -20.42 -11.77
C ALA A 379 20.84 -19.98 -13.15
N GLY A 380 19.74 -19.22 -13.22
CA GLY A 380 19.09 -18.77 -14.46
C GLY A 380 18.20 -19.81 -15.14
N ALA A 381 18.09 -21.01 -14.59
CA ALA A 381 17.21 -22.07 -15.10
C ALA A 381 15.74 -21.85 -14.66
N GLN A 382 14.82 -22.63 -15.22
CA GLN A 382 13.44 -22.67 -14.76
C GLN A 382 13.37 -23.03 -13.26
N VAL A 383 12.42 -22.42 -12.56
CA VAL A 383 12.10 -22.71 -11.16
C VAL A 383 11.57 -24.14 -11.07
N SER A 384 12.15 -24.93 -10.17
CA SER A 384 11.82 -26.32 -9.91
C SER A 384 11.21 -26.51 -8.51
N ALA A 385 10.66 -27.70 -8.23
CA ALA A 385 10.15 -28.03 -6.89
C ALA A 385 11.20 -27.85 -5.77
N ARG A 386 12.50 -27.98 -6.08
CA ARG A 386 13.58 -27.74 -5.12
C ARG A 386 13.66 -26.27 -4.70
N ASP A 387 13.49 -25.36 -5.66
CA ASP A 387 13.53 -23.92 -5.42
C ASP A 387 12.32 -23.46 -4.61
N LEU A 388 11.19 -24.16 -4.74
CA LEU A 388 9.96 -23.91 -3.97
C LEU A 388 10.02 -24.44 -2.54
N GLY A 389 10.94 -25.34 -2.21
CA GLY A 389 10.95 -26.07 -0.93
C GLY A 389 10.99 -25.17 0.31
N GLY A 390 11.88 -24.18 0.32
CA GLY A 390 12.00 -23.21 1.42
C GLY A 390 10.74 -22.35 1.57
N PRO A 391 10.35 -21.58 0.53
CA PRO A 391 9.17 -20.71 0.58
C PRO A 391 7.87 -21.46 0.89
N MET A 392 7.65 -22.64 0.29
CA MET A 392 6.47 -23.46 0.59
C MET A 392 6.49 -23.99 2.02
N GLY A 393 7.65 -24.41 2.54
CA GLY A 393 7.75 -24.86 3.92
C GLY A 393 7.46 -23.74 4.94
N GLU A 394 7.90 -22.52 4.67
CA GLU A 394 7.57 -21.35 5.48
C GLU A 394 6.08 -21.00 5.43
N PHE A 395 5.54 -21.00 4.21
CA PHE A 395 4.12 -20.77 4.00
C PHE A 395 3.25 -21.81 4.71
N GLN A 396 3.63 -23.09 4.68
CA GLN A 396 2.95 -24.14 5.44
C GLN A 396 2.91 -23.82 6.93
N ARG A 397 4.07 -23.53 7.54
CA ARG A 397 4.16 -23.22 8.97
C ARG A 397 3.29 -22.02 9.34
N ARG A 398 3.19 -21.03 8.46
CA ARG A 398 2.35 -19.86 8.65
C ARG A 398 0.86 -20.21 8.62
N LEU A 399 0.43 -21.03 7.66
CA LEU A 399 -0.96 -21.51 7.60
C LEU A 399 -1.31 -22.36 8.82
N ASP A 400 -0.42 -23.26 9.23
CA ASP A 400 -0.61 -24.14 10.39
C ASP A 400 -0.60 -23.32 11.70
N ALA A 401 0.23 -22.27 11.80
CA ALA A 401 0.29 -21.40 12.97
C ALA A 401 -0.98 -20.60 13.18
N LEU A 402 -1.76 -20.39 12.13
CA LEU A 402 -3.00 -19.62 12.14
C LEU A 402 -4.25 -20.52 12.00
N ASP A 403 -4.11 -21.84 12.18
CA ASP A 403 -5.20 -22.81 12.11
C ASP A 403 -5.97 -22.80 10.76
N LEU A 404 -5.27 -22.47 9.66
CA LEU A 404 -5.90 -22.26 8.34
C LEU A 404 -5.97 -23.53 7.48
N ARG A 405 -5.28 -24.60 7.87
CA ARG A 405 -5.24 -25.89 7.16
C ARG A 405 -6.10 -26.93 7.85
N VAL A 406 -6.70 -27.83 7.06
CA VAL A 406 -7.52 -28.95 7.57
C VAL A 406 -6.67 -29.92 8.41
N SER A 407 -5.41 -30.11 8.03
CA SER A 407 -4.45 -30.91 8.78
C SER A 407 -3.10 -30.23 8.76
N CYS A 408 -2.41 -30.25 9.89
CA CYS A 408 -1.03 -29.79 10.02
C CYS A 408 -0.01 -30.91 9.75
N ASP A 409 -0.43 -32.16 9.46
CA ASP A 409 0.52 -33.22 9.09
C ASP A 409 1.18 -32.88 7.74
N TRP A 410 2.51 -32.90 7.70
CA TRP A 410 3.29 -32.63 6.49
C TRP A 410 3.06 -33.66 5.36
N ARG A 411 2.54 -34.86 5.70
CA ARG A 411 2.16 -35.90 4.73
C ARG A 411 0.75 -35.73 4.19
N SER A 412 -0.07 -34.93 4.86
CA SER A 412 -1.45 -34.69 4.44
C SER A 412 -1.50 -33.79 3.19
N THR A 413 -2.63 -33.84 2.50
CA THR A 413 -2.89 -32.93 1.39
C THR A 413 -2.97 -31.49 1.88
N TRP A 414 -2.49 -30.58 1.05
CA TRP A 414 -2.66 -29.15 1.23
C TRP A 414 -4.10 -28.78 0.94
N GLN A 415 -4.85 -28.47 2.00
CA GLN A 415 -6.24 -28.06 1.92
C GLN A 415 -6.53 -27.02 3.01
N LEU A 416 -7.20 -25.94 2.63
CA LEU A 416 -7.62 -24.89 3.56
C LEU A 416 -8.95 -25.22 4.23
N THR A 417 -9.07 -24.89 5.51
CA THR A 417 -10.37 -24.85 6.20
C THR A 417 -11.26 -23.75 5.60
N PRO A 418 -12.57 -23.69 5.91
CA PRO A 418 -13.40 -22.55 5.52
C PRO A 418 -12.83 -21.20 6.00
N VAL A 419 -12.29 -21.15 7.22
CA VAL A 419 -11.53 -20.00 7.76
C VAL A 419 -10.30 -19.71 6.90
N GLY A 420 -9.54 -20.74 6.53
CA GLY A 420 -8.39 -20.63 5.64
C GLY A 420 -8.74 -20.08 4.25
N GLN A 421 -9.88 -20.47 3.67
CA GLN A 421 -10.36 -19.96 2.39
C GLN A 421 -10.72 -18.47 2.50
N ALA A 422 -11.43 -18.06 3.56
CA ALA A 422 -11.70 -16.64 3.82
C ALA A 422 -10.40 -15.84 4.03
N ALA A 423 -9.44 -16.39 4.76
CA ALA A 423 -8.13 -15.79 4.98
C ALA A 423 -7.35 -15.62 3.67
N ALA A 424 -7.40 -16.63 2.78
CA ALA A 424 -6.80 -16.58 1.46
C ALA A 424 -7.39 -15.44 0.61
N LEU A 425 -8.72 -15.33 0.56
CA LEU A 425 -9.38 -14.25 -0.17
C LEU A 425 -9.06 -12.86 0.41
N SER A 426 -9.03 -12.73 1.74
CA SER A 426 -8.66 -11.47 2.40
C SER A 426 -7.20 -11.07 2.10
N ALA A 427 -6.28 -12.03 2.13
CA ALA A 427 -4.87 -11.81 1.79
C ALA A 427 -4.70 -11.43 0.31
N LEU A 428 -5.34 -12.16 -0.60
CA LEU A 428 -5.30 -11.89 -2.03
C LEU A 428 -5.90 -10.51 -2.37
N ARG A 429 -7.01 -10.12 -1.72
CA ARG A 429 -7.58 -8.78 -1.87
C ARG A 429 -6.60 -7.71 -1.40
N THR A 430 -6.01 -7.87 -0.21
CA THR A 430 -5.01 -6.92 0.32
C THR A 430 -3.83 -6.77 -0.64
N GLN A 431 -3.33 -7.89 -1.18
CA GLN A 431 -2.25 -7.89 -2.16
C GLN A 431 -2.64 -7.24 -3.49
N ALA A 432 -3.85 -7.49 -3.99
CA ALA A 432 -4.36 -6.91 -5.23
C ALA A 432 -4.56 -5.39 -5.12
N LEU A 433 -4.94 -4.90 -3.94
CA LEU A 433 -5.21 -3.50 -3.68
C LEU A 433 -4.02 -2.71 -3.16
N ARG A 434 -2.83 -3.31 -3.02
CA ARG A 434 -1.64 -2.62 -2.49
C ARG A 434 -1.20 -1.44 -3.37
N PRO A 435 -0.65 -0.37 -2.78
CA PRO A 435 -0.07 0.71 -3.56
C PRO A 435 1.11 0.23 -4.39
N ARG A 436 1.29 0.82 -5.57
CA ARG A 436 2.44 0.55 -6.43
C ARG A 436 3.61 1.43 -6.01
N GLN A 437 4.79 0.84 -5.95
CA GLN A 437 6.04 1.53 -5.66
C GLN A 437 7.04 1.34 -6.80
N TYR A 438 7.95 2.29 -7.02
CA TYR A 438 9.13 2.07 -7.86
C TYR A 438 9.98 0.95 -7.23
N ALA A 439 10.45 0.01 -8.06
CA ALA A 439 11.47 -0.93 -7.62
C ALA A 439 12.75 -0.16 -7.31
N GLY A 440 13.12 -0.06 -6.02
CA GLY A 440 14.34 0.64 -5.56
C GLY A 440 14.15 1.75 -4.52
N LEU A 441 12.93 2.03 -4.04
CA LEU A 441 12.67 2.98 -2.95
C LEU A 441 12.05 2.33 -1.69
N GLY A 442 12.23 1.01 -1.52
CA GLY A 442 11.78 0.24 -0.36
C GLY A 442 12.89 -0.03 0.65
#